data_AF-A0A923WXR6-F1
#
_entry.id   AF-A0A923WXR6-F1
#
_cell.length_a   1.000
_cell.length_b   1.000
_cell.length_c   1.000
_cell.angle_alpha   90.00
_cell.angle_beta   90.00
_cell.angle_gamma   90.00
#
_symmetry.space_group_name_H-M   'P 1'
#
loop_
_entity.id
_entity.type
_entity.pdbx_description
1 polymer ?
#
loop_
_entity_poly.entity_id
_entity_poly.type
_entity_poly.pdbx_seq_one_letter_code
_entity_poly.pdbx_strand_id
1 'polypeptide(L)' 'MNKKILKKFVIKDAVAKKELIRAHGLIILLSMALMFLLSFSTVIDIAFDPVLAFSAVILLAIVAILSLSVVLTLIKKK' A
#
# COMPACT_ATOMS: atom_id res chain seq x y z
N MET A 1 31.84 0.49 23.30
CA MET A 1 30.50 0.60 22.66
C MET A 1 29.60 -0.54 23.17
N ASN A 2 28.51 -0.22 23.87
CA ASN A 2 27.74 -1.20 24.66
C ASN A 2 26.86 -2.08 23.74
N LYS A 3 27.21 -3.37 23.58
CA LYS A 3 26.57 -4.33 22.67
C LYS A 3 25.06 -4.51 22.91
N LYS A 4 24.55 -4.23 24.11
CA LYS A 4 23.11 -4.30 24.44
C LYS A 4 22.28 -3.21 23.76
N ILE A 5 22.84 -2.01 23.59
CA ILE A 5 22.15 -0.86 23.01
C ILE A 5 21.95 -1.09 21.50
N LEU A 6 22.99 -1.54 20.81
CA LEU A 6 22.95 -1.88 19.38
C LEU A 6 21.89 -2.95 19.06
N LYS A 7 21.79 -4.00 19.88
CA LYS A 7 20.76 -5.04 19.70
C LYS A 7 19.33 -4.49 19.82
N LYS A 8 19.08 -3.56 20.74
CA LYS A 8 17.75 -2.94 20.93
C LYS A 8 17.35 -2.08 19.71
N PHE A 9 18.31 -1.36 19.12
CA PHE A 9 18.07 -0.59 17.89
C PHE A 9 17.80 -1.49 16.68
N VAL A 10 18.62 -2.52 16.47
CA VAL A 10 18.43 -3.49 15.37
C VAL A 10 17.08 -4.22 15.45
N ILE A 11 16.62 -4.56 16.67
CA ILE A 11 15.29 -5.18 16.87
C ILE A 11 14.17 -4.18 16.55
N LYS A 12 14.30 -2.92 16.97
CA LYS A 12 13.31 -1.88 16.69
C LYS A 12 13.18 -1.59 15.20
N ASP A 13 14.29 -1.57 14.47
CA ASP A 13 14.30 -1.42 13.00
C ASP A 13 13.67 -2.62 12.29
N ALA A 14 13.91 -3.84 12.77
CA ALA A 14 13.30 -5.04 12.21
C ALA A 14 11.78 -5.09 12.42
N VAL A 15 11.29 -4.65 13.59
CA VAL A 15 9.85 -4.57 13.88
C VAL A 15 9.21 -3.43 13.08
N ALA A 16 9.81 -2.25 13.05
CA ALA A 16 9.32 -1.11 12.26
C ALA A 16 9.23 -1.46 10.76
N LYS A 17 10.23 -2.17 10.23
CA LYS A 17 10.24 -2.67 8.84
C LYS A 17 9.05 -3.61 8.57
N LYS A 18 8.76 -4.55 9.48
CA LYS A 18 7.63 -5.48 9.33
C LYS A 18 6.28 -4.76 9.37
N GLU A 19 6.10 -3.84 10.32
CA GLU A 19 4.88 -3.03 10.41
C GLU A 19 4.68 -2.15 9.16
N LEU A 20 5.76 -1.57 8.63
CA LEU A 20 5.71 -0.74 7.43
C LEU A 20 5.32 -1.55 6.19
N ILE A 21 5.86 -2.77 6.04
CA ILE A 21 5.45 -3.71 4.98
C ILE A 21 3.97 -4.08 5.14
N ARG A 22 3.52 -4.36 6.36
CA ARG A 22 2.12 -4.71 6.64
C ARG A 22 1.17 -3.57 6.28
N ALA A 23 1.50 -2.35 6.69
CA ALA A 23 0.71 -1.16 6.39
C ALA A 23 0.57 -0.94 4.87
N HIS A 24 1.68 -0.98 4.13
CA HIS A 24 1.64 -0.80 2.67
C HIS A 24 0.97 -1.98 1.96
N GLY A 25 1.08 -3.20 2.49
CA GLY A 25 0.31 -4.35 2.01
C GLY A 25 -1.20 -4.15 2.13
N LEU A 26 -1.67 -3.61 3.26
CA LEU A 26 -3.08 -3.25 3.45
C LEU A 26 -3.53 -2.14 2.50
N ILE A 27 -2.68 -1.12 2.27
CA ILE A 27 -2.97 -0.03 1.31
C ILE A 27 -3.15 -0.58 -0.11
N ILE A 28 -2.29 -1.50 -0.55
CA ILE A 28 -2.40 -2.14 -1.87
C ILE A 28 -3.74 -2.88 -1.99
N LEU A 29 -4.07 -3.72 -1.01
CA LEU A 29 -5.31 -4.50 -1.01
C LEU A 29 -6.55 -3.59 -1.03
N LEU A 30 -6.56 -2.56 -0.19
CA LEU A 30 -7.66 -1.59 -0.14
C LEU A 30 -7.79 -0.83 -1.45
N SER A 31 -6.68 -0.38 -2.04
CA SER A 31 -6.68 0.33 -3.32
C SER A 31 -7.24 -0.55 -4.43
N MET A 32 -6.86 -1.83 -4.47
CA MET A 32 -7.41 -2.80 -5.42
C MET A 32 -8.91 -3.05 -5.23
N ALA A 33 -9.36 -3.21 -3.99
CA ALA A 33 -10.78 -3.42 -3.69
C ALA A 33 -11.63 -2.21 -4.12
N LEU A 34 -11.14 -0.99 -3.87
CA LEU A 34 -11.82 0.24 -4.30
C LEU A 34 -11.82 0.41 -5.81
N MET A 35 -10.71 0.10 -6.50
CA MET A 35 -10.67 0.12 -7.97
C MET A 35 -11.70 -0.87 -8.55
N PHE A 36 -11.79 -2.07 -7.98
CA PHE A 36 -12.77 -3.07 -8.39
C PHE A 36 -14.20 -2.57 -8.17
N LEU A 37 -14.50 -2.03 -6.99
CA LEU A 37 -15.81 -1.48 -6.66
C LEU A 37 -16.21 -0.35 -7.61
N LEU A 38 -15.31 0.59 -7.87
CA LEU A 38 -15.57 1.71 -8.78
C LEU A 38 -15.81 1.22 -10.21
N SER A 39 -14.98 0.29 -10.70
CA SER A 39 -15.13 -0.30 -12.03
C SER A 39 -16.45 -1.07 -12.17
N PHE A 40 -16.89 -1.77 -11.12
CA PHE A 40 -18.20 -2.45 -11.13
C PHE A 40 -19.36 -1.46 -11.04
N SER A 41 -19.22 -0.40 -10.25
CA SER A 41 -20.26 0.62 -10.11
C SER A 41 -20.57 1.33 -11.42
N THR A 42 -19.55 1.51 -12.28
CA THR A 42 -19.73 2.06 -13.63
C THR A 42 -20.41 1.09 -14.60
N VAL A 43 -20.34 -0.22 -14.35
CA VAL A 43 -21.02 -1.25 -15.18
C VAL A 43 -22.48 -1.40 -14.77
N ILE A 44 -22.81 -1.18 -13.50
CA ILE A 44 -24.16 -1.36 -12.94
C ILE A 44 -24.99 -0.06 -13.02
N ASP A 45 -24.49 0.98 -13.72
CA ASP A 45 -25.18 2.26 -13.91
C ASP A 45 -25.64 2.93 -12.59
N ILE A 46 -24.87 2.71 -11.52
CA ILE A 46 -25.06 3.43 -10.26
C ILE A 46 -24.62 4.87 -10.53
N ALA A 47 -25.44 5.86 -10.15
CA ALA A 47 -25.34 7.30 -10.45
C ALA A 47 -24.01 7.99 -10.05
N PHE A 48 -22.89 7.53 -10.58
CA PHE A 48 -21.55 8.05 -10.42
C PHE A 48 -21.07 8.59 -11.77
N ASP A 49 -20.48 9.78 -11.74
CA ASP A 49 -19.82 10.36 -12.91
C ASP A 49 -18.71 9.41 -13.40
N PRO A 50 -18.81 8.88 -14.64
CA PRO A 50 -17.82 7.94 -15.19
C PRO A 50 -16.41 8.53 -15.25
N VAL A 51 -16.29 9.83 -15.49
CA VAL A 51 -14.99 10.53 -15.56
C VAL A 51 -14.35 10.56 -14.18
N LEU A 52 -15.16 10.85 -13.14
CA LEU A 52 -14.69 10.86 -11.77
C LEU A 52 -14.26 9.46 -11.32
N ALA A 53 -15.07 8.43 -11.60
CA ALA A 53 -14.74 7.05 -11.29
C ALA A 53 -13.43 6.60 -11.97
N PHE A 54 -13.25 6.92 -13.25
CA PHE A 54 -12.02 6.62 -13.97
C PHE A 54 -10.80 7.33 -13.38
N SER A 55 -10.91 8.62 -13.04
CA SER A 55 -9.82 9.38 -12.42
C SER A 55 -9.42 8.81 -11.04
N ALA A 56 -10.41 8.37 -10.25
CA ALA A 56 -10.19 7.74 -8.97
C ALA A 56 -9.46 6.39 -9.12
N VAL A 57 -9.83 5.59 -10.13
CA VAL A 57 -9.13 4.33 -10.44
C VAL A 57 -7.66 4.59 -10.79
N ILE A 58 -7.34 5.60 -11.61
CA ILE A 58 -5.96 5.96 -11.94
C ILE A 58 -5.17 6.35 -10.69
N LEU A 59 -5.74 7.19 -9.82
CA LEU A 59 -5.08 7.63 -8.59
C LEU A 59 -4.81 6.45 -7.65
N LEU A 60 -5.78 5.56 -7.48
CA LEU A 60 -5.63 4.35 -6.67
C LEU A 60 -4.56 3.40 -7.25
N ALA A 61 -4.46 3.30 -8.58
CA ALA A 61 -3.41 2.51 -9.23
C ALA A 61 -2.02 3.09 -8.92
N ILE A 62 -1.85 4.41 -8.97
CA ILE A 62 -0.59 5.08 -8.61
C ILE A 62 -0.24 4.81 -7.14
N VAL A 63 -1.20 4.93 -6.23
CA VAL A 63 -1.00 4.65 -4.79
C VAL A 63 -0.59 3.19 -4.57
N ALA A 64 -1.22 2.24 -5.26
CA ALA A 64 -0.86 0.83 -5.18
C ALA A 64 0.56 0.57 -5.69
N ILE A 65 0.96 1.18 -6.82
CA ILE A 65 2.31 1.05 -7.38
C ILE A 65 3.36 1.60 -6.41
N LEU A 66 3.15 2.81 -5.89
CA LEU A 66 4.07 3.42 -4.92
C LEU A 66 4.19 2.56 -3.66
N SER A 67 3.07 2.06 -3.16
CA SER A 67 3.06 1.19 -1.99
C SER A 67 3.79 -0.13 -2.23
N LEU A 68 3.61 -0.71 -3.43
CA LEU A 68 4.32 -1.91 -3.85
C LEU A 68 5.83 -1.64 -3.96
N SER A 69 6.25 -0.50 -4.51
CA SER A 69 7.65 -0.10 -4.57
C SER A 69 8.29 0.00 -3.18
N VAL A 70 7.58 0.55 -2.19
CA VAL A 70 8.04 0.59 -0.79
C VAL A 70 8.21 -0.84 -0.26
N VAL A 71 7.21 -1.70 -0.41
CA VAL A 71 7.26 -3.10 0.05
C VAL A 71 8.43 -3.85 -0.58
N LEU A 72 8.59 -3.77 -1.90
CA LEU A 72 9.68 -4.43 -2.63
C LEU A 72 11.05 -3.90 -2.19
N THR A 73 11.19 -2.59 -1.96
CA THR A 73 12.44 -1.99 -1.47
C THR A 73 12.79 -2.50 -0.08
N LEU A 74 11.80 -2.60 0.81
CA LEU A 74 12.02 -3.13 2.16
C LEU A 74 12.36 -4.62 2.11
N ILE A 75 11.69 -5.41 1.28
CA ILE A 75 12.00 -6.84 1.12
C ILE A 75 13.40 -7.06 0.53
N LYS A 76 13.83 -6.26 -0.47
CA LYS A 76 15.17 -6.35 -1.08
C LYS A 76 16.31 -5.94 -0.15
N LYS A 77 16.08 -5.03 0.82
CA LYS A 77 17.05 -4.67 1.87
C LYS A 77 17.16 -5.73 2.98
N LYS A 78 17.06 -7.01 2.63
CA LYS A 78 17.13 -8.15 3.56
C LYS A 78 18.38 -8.97 3.22
#